data_AF-A0A956HD16-F1
#
_entry.id   AF-A0A956HD16-F1
#
_cell.length_a   1.000
_cell.length_b   1.000
_cell.length_c   1.000
_cell.angle_alpha   90.00
_cell.angle_beta   90.00
_cell.angle_gamma   90.00
#
_symmetry.space_group_name_H-M   'P 1'
#
loop_
_entity.id
_entity.type
_entity.pdbx_description
1 polymer ?
#
loop_
_entity_poly.entity_id
_entity_poly.type
_entity_poly.pdbx_seq_one_letter_code
_entity_poly.pdbx_strand_id
1 'polypeptide(L)'
;MPDDVAAALAAAWDARPSDYYARTRHLREDGGPRFVNRLFLETSPYLRQHAHNPVDWYPWGEEALNRARREDKPIFLSIGYSACHWCHV
;
A
#
# COMPACT_ATOMS: atom_id res chain seq x y z
N MET A 1 -1.45 -4.59 12.35
CA MET A 1 -0.36 -3.74 11.83
C MET A 1 0.37 -3.21 13.06
N PRO A 2 1.72 -3.23 13.12
CA PRO A 2 2.44 -2.60 14.22
C PRO A 2 1.95 -1.15 14.43
N ASP A 3 1.84 -0.72 15.69
CA ASP A 3 1.20 0.57 16.03
C ASP A 3 1.93 1.77 15.41
N ASP A 4 3.26 1.66 15.25
CA ASP A 4 4.11 2.65 14.60
C ASP A 4 3.79 2.82 13.10
N VAL A 5 3.53 1.72 12.39
CA VAL A 5 3.16 1.77 10.97
C VAL A 5 1.78 2.40 10.77
N ALA A 6 0.82 2.08 11.64
CA ALA A 6 -0.50 2.67 11.57
C ALA A 6 -0.46 4.18 11.82
N ALA A 7 0.32 4.63 12.81
CA ALA A 7 0.54 6.05 13.08
C ALA A 7 1.25 6.75 11.91
N ALA A 8 2.27 6.13 11.31
CA ALA A 8 2.97 6.68 10.14
C ALA A 8 2.03 6.83 8.93
N LEU A 9 1.16 5.85 8.68
CA LEU A 9 0.18 5.92 7.60
C LEU A 9 -0.86 7.01 7.84
N ALA A 10 -1.35 7.16 9.07
CA ALA A 10 -2.29 8.23 9.42
C ALA A 10 -1.64 9.61 9.22
N ALA A 11 -0.43 9.82 9.74
CA ALA A 11 0.30 11.07 9.57
C ALA A 11 0.60 11.39 8.11
N ALA A 12 1.04 10.39 7.33
CA ALA A 12 1.29 10.56 5.90
C ALA A 12 0.00 10.85 5.13
N TRP A 13 -1.12 10.21 5.51
CA TRP A 13 -2.42 10.48 4.94
C TRP A 13 -2.81 11.92 5.22
N ASP A 14 -2.76 12.39 6.45
CA ASP A 14 -3.13 13.76 6.82
C ASP A 14 -2.24 14.82 6.18
N ALA A 15 -0.96 14.51 5.96
CA ALA A 15 0.00 15.38 5.27
C ALA A 15 -0.10 15.34 3.73
N ARG A 16 -1.02 14.57 3.16
CA ARG A 16 -1.15 14.44 1.70
C ARG A 16 -1.50 15.79 1.04
N PRO A 17 -1.04 16.04 -0.19
CA PRO A 17 -1.49 17.18 -0.97
C PRO A 17 -3.02 17.19 -1.11
N SER A 18 -3.62 18.38 -1.09
CA SER A 18 -5.08 18.55 -1.21
C SER A 18 -5.65 18.04 -2.54
N ASP A 19 -4.82 17.99 -3.59
CA ASP A 19 -5.14 17.45 -4.91
C ASP A 19 -4.86 15.95 -5.05
N TYR A 20 -4.39 15.30 -3.98
CA TYR A 20 -4.18 13.86 -3.97
C TYR A 20 -5.51 13.11 -4.09
N TYR A 21 -5.64 12.29 -5.13
CA TYR A 21 -6.77 11.39 -5.28
C TYR A 21 -6.31 9.92 -5.22
N ALA A 22 -7.01 9.13 -4.41
CA ALA A 22 -6.75 7.70 -4.31
C ALA A 22 -7.26 6.98 -5.57
N ARG A 23 -6.36 6.31 -6.31
CA ARG A 23 -6.70 5.50 -7.48
C ARG A 23 -7.32 4.16 -7.08
N THR A 24 -8.52 4.20 -6.51
CA THR A 24 -9.25 3.00 -6.08
C THR A 24 -10.74 3.18 -6.28
N ARG A 25 -11.43 2.07 -6.55
CA ARG A 25 -12.90 1.99 -6.50
C ARG A 25 -13.44 1.72 -5.10
N HIS A 26 -12.56 1.38 -4.16
CA HIS A 26 -12.92 1.03 -2.79
C HIS A 26 -12.96 2.31 -1.95
N LEU A 27 -13.99 3.12 -2.14
CA LEU A 27 -14.19 4.37 -1.40
C LEU A 27 -15.18 4.17 -0.24
N ARG A 28 -15.02 4.97 0.82
CA ARG A 28 -15.96 5.14 1.92
C ARG A 28 -17.03 6.17 1.51
N GLU A 29 -18.09 6.30 2.31
CA GLU A 29 -19.18 7.26 2.07
C GLU A 29 -18.70 8.72 2.04
N ASP A 30 -17.63 9.03 2.78
CA ASP A 30 -17.00 10.36 2.80
C ASP A 30 -16.03 10.61 1.63
N GLY A 31 -15.95 9.68 0.68
CA GLY A 31 -15.07 9.77 -0.49
C GLY A 31 -13.61 9.40 -0.24
N GLY A 32 -13.21 9.09 0.99
CA GLY A 32 -11.86 8.60 1.30
C GLY A 32 -11.67 7.13 0.87
N PRO A 33 -10.44 6.67 0.60
CA PRO A 33 -10.17 5.27 0.33
C PRO A 33 -10.50 4.42 1.57
N ARG A 34 -11.08 3.25 1.34
CA ARG A 34 -11.37 2.25 2.38
C ARG A 34 -10.10 1.55 2.86
N PHE A 35 -9.07 1.48 2.02
CA PHE A 35 -7.82 0.79 2.31
C PHE A 35 -6.64 1.75 2.11
N VAL A 36 -5.69 1.70 3.04
CA VAL A 36 -4.37 2.33 2.91
C VAL A 36 -3.36 1.33 3.46
N ASN A 37 -2.50 0.80 2.59
CA ASN A 37 -1.44 -0.13 2.97
C ASN A 37 -0.06 0.58 2.98
N ARG A 38 0.98 -0.16 3.33
CA ARG A 38 2.35 0.35 3.51
C ARG A 38 2.94 1.01 2.27
N LEU A 39 2.48 0.62 1.08
CA LEU A 39 2.98 1.20 -0.17
C LEU A 39 2.65 2.70 -0.30
N PHE A 40 1.77 3.24 0.55
CA PHE A 40 1.55 4.69 0.62
C PHE A 40 2.80 5.47 1.05
N LEU A 41 3.68 4.85 1.86
CA LEU A 41 4.92 5.43 2.38
C LEU A 41 6.10 5.30 1.42
N GLU A 42 5.95 4.53 0.34
CA GLU A 42 7.01 4.32 -0.65
C GLU A 42 7.22 5.54 -1.54
N THR A 43 8.43 5.72 -2.05
CA THR A 43 8.75 6.81 -2.98
C THR A 43 8.38 6.48 -4.42
N SER A 44 8.30 5.18 -4.76
CA SER A 44 8.01 4.71 -6.11
C SER A 44 6.56 5.04 -6.52
N PRO A 45 6.34 5.78 -7.62
CA PRO A 45 4.99 6.05 -8.12
C PRO A 45 4.21 4.78 -8.46
N TYR A 46 4.91 3.73 -8.94
CA TYR A 46 4.30 2.43 -9.25
C TYR A 46 3.75 1.78 -7.97
N LEU A 47 4.52 1.74 -6.88
CA LEU A 47 4.08 1.15 -5.63
C LEU A 47 2.92 1.94 -5.01
N ARG A 48 3.02 3.29 -4.99
CA ARG A 48 1.97 4.16 -4.45
C ARG A 48 0.63 4.02 -5.19
N GLN A 49 0.65 3.65 -6.47
CA GLN A 49 -0.58 3.38 -7.23
C GLN A 49 -1.37 2.18 -6.65
N HIS A 50 -0.71 1.27 -5.95
CA HIS A 50 -1.32 0.11 -5.29
C HIS A 50 -1.59 0.33 -3.79
N ALA A 51 -1.34 1.53 -3.25
CA ALA A 51 -1.49 1.86 -1.84
C ALA A 51 -2.93 1.72 -1.31
N HIS A 52 -3.92 1.84 -2.21
CA HIS A 52 -5.34 1.80 -1.87
C HIS A 52 -6.07 0.55 -2.38
N ASN A 53 -5.30 -0.48 -2.72
CA ASN A 53 -5.83 -1.79 -3.05
C ASN A 53 -6.29 -2.52 -1.78
N PRO A 54 -7.28 -3.42 -1.87
CA PRO A 54 -7.76 -4.19 -0.73
C PRO A 54 -6.73 -5.19 -0.18
N VAL A 55 -5.68 -5.49 -0.95
CA VAL A 55 -4.56 -6.33 -0.51
C VAL A 55 -3.66 -5.50 0.41
N ASP A 56 -3.35 -6.04 1.59
CA ASP A 56 -2.38 -5.47 2.55
C ASP A 56 -0.95 -5.68 2.03
N TRP A 57 -0.60 -4.94 0.97
CA TRP A 57 0.73 -5.02 0.36
C TRP A 57 1.82 -4.52 1.31
N TYR A 58 2.94 -5.22 1.26
CA TYR A 58 4.19 -4.85 1.91
C TYR A 58 5.23 -4.52 0.83
N PRO A 59 6.08 -3.49 1.04
CA PRO A 59 7.32 -3.42 0.30
C PRO A 59 8.19 -4.64 0.63
N TRP A 60 9.05 -5.03 -0.31
CA TRP A 60 10.01 -6.10 -0.06
C TRP A 60 11.00 -5.69 1.03
N GLY A 61 11.14 -6.48 2.08
CA GLY A 61 12.04 -6.18 3.20
C GLY A 61 11.85 -7.08 4.40
N GLU A 62 12.60 -6.79 5.47
CA GLU A 62 12.62 -7.61 6.69
C GLU A 62 11.25 -7.70 7.38
N GLU A 63 10.45 -6.64 7.38
CA GLU A 63 9.11 -6.65 7.99
C GLU A 63 8.22 -7.74 7.37
N ALA A 64 8.18 -7.82 6.03
CA ALA A 64 7.39 -8.82 5.31
C ALA A 64 7.90 -10.25 5.56
N LEU A 65 9.23 -10.44 5.50
CA LEU A 65 9.88 -11.74 5.72
C LEU A 65 9.67 -12.24 7.16
N ASN A 66 9.83 -11.37 8.14
CA ASN A 66 9.65 -11.71 9.56
C ASN A 66 8.17 -11.99 9.87
N ARG A 67 7.24 -11.25 9.28
CA ARG A 67 5.80 -11.54 9.40
C ARG A 67 5.44 -12.90 8.81
N ALA A 68 5.93 -13.22 7.61
CA ALA A 68 5.67 -14.50 6.96
C ALA A 68 6.18 -15.68 7.80
N ARG A 69 7.41 -15.59 8.34
CA ARG A 69 7.97 -16.61 9.24
C ARG A 69 7.17 -16.75 10.53
N ARG A 70 6.79 -15.63 11.17
CA ARG A 70 6.05 -15.64 12.44
C ARG A 70 4.64 -16.20 12.28
N GLU A 71 3.99 -15.90 11.16
CA GLU A 71 2.62 -16.33 10.89
C GLU A 71 2.54 -17.69 10.19
N ASP A 72 3.68 -18.30 9.85
CA ASP A 72 3.78 -19.53 9.06
C ASP A 72 2.94 -19.47 7.76
N LYS A 73 3.11 -18.36 7.02
CA LYS A 73 2.38 -18.10 5.77
C LYS A 73 3.35 -17.94 4.60
N PRO A 74 3.02 -18.48 3.41
CA PRO A 74 3.83 -18.25 2.22
C PRO A 74 3.79 -16.78 1.80
N ILE A 75 4.83 -16.34 1.09
CA ILE A 75 4.89 -15.00 0.49
C ILE A 75 4.38 -15.08 -0.94
N PHE A 76 3.36 -14.28 -1.24
CA PHE A 76 2.99 -13.95 -2.61
C PHE A 76 3.81 -12.74 -3.07
N LEU A 77 4.81 -12.97 -3.91
CA LEU A 77 5.66 -11.90 -4.45
C LEU A 77 5.14 -11.46 -5.83
N SER A 78 4.76 -10.18 -5.93
CA SER A 78 4.39 -9.54 -7.19
C SER A 78 5.45 -8.52 -7.57
N ILE A 79 5.95 -8.59 -8.82
CA ILE A 79 7.00 -7.71 -9.34
C ILE A 79 6.46 -7.08 -10.62
N GLY A 80 6.60 -5.76 -10.73
CA GLY A 80 6.21 -5.00 -11.91
C GLY A 80 6.88 -3.63 -11.94
N TYR A 81 6.56 -2.84 -12.96
CA TYR A 81 7.10 -1.49 -13.16
C TYR A 81 6.11 -0.61 -13.92
N SER A 82 6.29 0.72 -13.86
CA SER A 82 5.31 1.70 -14.34
C SER A 82 4.99 1.62 -15.84
N ALA A 83 5.92 1.16 -16.68
CA ALA A 83 5.73 1.04 -18.12
C ALA A 83 5.38 -0.39 -18.60
N CYS A 84 5.08 -1.29 -17.66
CA CYS A 84 4.68 -2.66 -17.96
C CYS A 84 3.22 -2.71 -18.41
N HIS A 85 2.95 -3.05 -19.67
CA HIS A 85 1.57 -3.14 -20.18
C HIS A 85 0.71 -4.08 -19.35
N TRP A 86 1.18 -5.32 -19.15
CA TRP A 86 0.44 -6.37 -18.44
C TRP A 86 0.35 -6.19 -16.91
N CYS A 87 1.01 -5.17 -16.36
CA CYS A 87 0.92 -4.85 -14.93
C CYS A 87 -0.24 -3.89 -14.64
N HIS A 88 -0.82 -3.26 -15.67
CA HIS A 88 -1.92 -2.30 -15.55
C HIS A 88 -3.23 -2.77 -16.19
N VAL A 89 -3.18 -3.82 -17.02
CA VAL A 89 -4.34 -4.43 -17.68
C VAL A 89 -5.21 -5.21 -16.69
#